data_AF-A0A134ACN8-F1
#
_entry.id   AF-A0A134ACN8-F1
#
_cell.length_a   1.000
_cell.length_b   1.000
_cell.length_c   1.000
_cell.angle_alpha   90.00
_cell.angle_beta   90.00
_cell.angle_gamma   90.00
#
_symmetry.space_group_name_H-M   'P 1'
#
loop_
_entity.id
_entity.type
_entity.pdbx_description
1 polymer ?
#
loop_
_entity_poly.entity_id
_entity_poly.type
_entity_poly.pdbx_seq_one_letter_code
_entity_poly.pdbx_strand_id
1 'polypeptide(L)'
;MNRENEIFEKEMLGKSLREMFFEMNVEMQERFQEIKDKFLEVKIAENSENENIFVETVLVKSEDAFKMDGVFFPVTDKVDIFSEDYGNIYLENVYLNLDLRKINEVSEREFNGWVNVDGNNYEIKVRFVRNENYFDEIKKLHNSFELNGKSWKTLNMAHFMRCYKIELVEYDFEIERDILEKIQNEDYEITYDFEEIQDKVLRNRELLWNIEKKKIISTIFVHPTKIDLSFEYTINFEDNEQILVSNHENDDILCCYYSGKNKINIISKKSTGDVWDVFSIKSIEKCRKMLEIYEKNIENQGNCFHFTNFKNESFIDKIQKKNKNTRSRAFLEKYFLEYEFTKNEIILRDINFKENIEQNLDIYDCNENLRNEFQREYFDKKPKLNLFVKIKDFNEYSEDKLSFLISEIQNNYGEFECRGYLYGE
;
A
#
# COMPACT_ATOMS: atom_id res chain seq x y z
N MET A 1 70.07 22.03 -19.98
CA MET A 1 69.16 21.43 -20.98
C MET A 1 68.17 20.42 -20.37
N ASN A 2 68.55 19.48 -19.50
CA ASN A 2 67.57 18.52 -18.93
C ASN A 2 66.63 19.08 -17.85
N ARG A 3 67.09 20.00 -16.99
CA ARG A 3 66.30 20.46 -15.84
C ARG A 3 65.19 21.46 -16.20
N GLU A 4 65.41 22.28 -17.22
CA GLU A 4 64.42 23.24 -17.72
C GLU A 4 63.32 22.54 -18.53
N ASN A 5 63.67 21.49 -19.29
CA ASN A 5 62.68 20.66 -19.99
C ASN A 5 61.78 19.90 -19.02
N GLU A 6 62.32 19.33 -17.92
CA GLU A 6 61.49 18.68 -16.88
C GLU A 6 60.54 19.65 -16.17
N ILE A 7 60.98 20.90 -15.94
CA ILE A 7 60.12 21.93 -15.32
C ILE A 7 59.02 22.33 -16.30
N PHE A 8 59.35 22.54 -17.57
CA PHE A 8 58.40 22.88 -18.61
C PHE A 8 57.38 21.76 -18.85
N GLU A 9 57.81 20.50 -18.88
CA GLU A 9 56.91 19.33 -19.02
C GLU A 9 55.98 19.19 -17.81
N LYS A 10 56.47 19.36 -16.58
CA LYS A 10 55.62 19.37 -15.37
C LYS A 10 54.61 20.51 -15.37
N GLU A 11 55.00 21.68 -15.87
CA GLU A 11 54.12 22.84 -15.93
C GLU A 11 53.05 22.68 -17.03
N MET A 12 53.43 22.13 -18.20
CA MET A 12 52.51 21.75 -19.28
C MET A 12 51.52 20.67 -18.84
N LEU A 13 52.00 19.59 -18.20
CA LEU A 13 51.14 18.54 -17.64
C LEU A 13 50.23 19.10 -16.56
N GLY A 14 50.75 19.97 -15.69
CA GLY A 14 49.95 20.63 -14.65
C GLY A 14 48.90 21.61 -15.19
N LYS A 15 49.14 22.24 -16.35
CA LYS A 15 48.15 23.09 -17.05
C LYS A 15 47.09 22.24 -17.75
N SER A 16 47.52 21.23 -18.52
CA SER A 16 46.63 20.29 -19.21
C SER A 16 45.73 19.51 -18.24
N LEU A 17 46.26 19.05 -17.10
CA LEU A 17 45.45 18.42 -16.05
C LEU A 17 44.42 19.39 -15.48
N ARG A 18 44.80 20.65 -15.21
CA ARG A 18 43.87 21.66 -14.69
C ARG A 18 42.77 22.02 -15.69
N GLU A 19 43.10 22.15 -16.96
CA GLU A 19 42.14 22.36 -18.04
C GLU A 19 41.18 21.18 -18.15
N MET A 20 41.69 19.94 -18.14
CA MET A 20 40.86 18.73 -18.17
C MET A 20 39.94 18.62 -16.94
N PHE A 21 40.42 18.95 -15.74
CA PHE A 21 39.59 19.02 -14.53
C PHE A 21 38.57 20.15 -14.59
N PHE A 22 38.89 21.28 -15.22
CA PHE A 22 37.97 22.39 -15.40
C PHE A 22 36.86 22.03 -16.39
N GLU A 23 37.20 21.47 -17.55
CA GLU A 23 36.24 20.99 -18.56
C GLU A 23 35.35 19.89 -17.98
N MET A 24 35.91 18.92 -17.26
CA MET A 24 35.12 17.93 -16.52
C MET A 24 34.16 18.58 -15.53
N ASN A 25 34.63 19.56 -14.75
CA ASN A 25 33.77 20.23 -13.79
C ASN A 25 32.65 21.01 -14.46
N VAL A 26 32.92 21.70 -15.57
CA VAL A 26 31.93 22.47 -16.36
C VAL A 26 30.88 21.54 -16.95
N GLU A 27 31.29 20.49 -17.66
CA GLU A 27 30.38 19.50 -18.24
C GLU A 27 29.53 18.82 -17.13
N MET A 28 30.14 18.55 -15.96
CA MET A 28 29.39 18.06 -14.81
C MET A 28 28.39 19.09 -14.24
N GLN A 29 28.66 20.40 -14.28
CA GLN A 29 27.69 21.41 -13.83
C GLN A 29 26.51 21.49 -14.81
N GLU A 30 26.80 21.54 -16.11
CA GLU A 30 25.80 21.63 -17.17
C GLU A 30 24.86 20.43 -17.13
N ARG A 31 25.40 19.22 -17.00
CA ARG A 31 24.59 17.99 -16.87
C ARG A 31 23.81 17.91 -15.56
N PHE A 32 24.34 18.42 -14.45
CA PHE A 32 23.57 18.50 -13.20
C PHE A 32 22.39 19.45 -13.35
N GLN A 33 22.62 20.60 -13.98
CA GLN A 33 21.57 21.54 -14.29
C GLN A 33 20.53 20.88 -15.21
N GLU A 34 20.96 20.10 -16.20
CA GLU A 34 20.08 19.31 -17.07
C GLU A 34 19.24 18.27 -16.31
N ILE A 35 19.82 17.48 -15.38
CA ILE A 35 19.06 16.50 -14.56
C ILE A 35 18.09 17.23 -13.64
N LYS A 36 18.53 18.31 -12.99
CA LYS A 36 17.69 19.12 -12.11
C LYS A 36 16.54 19.74 -12.88
N ASP A 37 16.82 20.28 -14.06
CA ASP A 37 15.82 20.87 -14.95
C ASP A 37 14.88 19.79 -15.48
N LYS A 38 15.37 18.60 -15.87
CA LYS A 38 14.53 17.44 -16.22
C LYS A 38 13.66 16.99 -15.06
N PHE A 39 14.18 16.91 -13.84
CA PHE A 39 13.42 16.53 -12.65
C PHE A 39 12.35 17.57 -12.32
N LEU A 40 12.70 18.85 -12.40
CA LEU A 40 11.77 19.97 -12.22
C LEU A 40 10.72 19.99 -13.33
N GLU A 41 11.12 19.83 -14.59
CA GLU A 41 10.24 19.73 -15.75
C GLU A 41 9.31 18.54 -15.61
N VAL A 42 9.78 17.36 -15.18
CA VAL A 42 8.93 16.19 -14.91
C VAL A 42 7.92 16.50 -13.81
N LYS A 43 8.35 17.10 -12.68
CA LYS A 43 7.44 17.51 -11.60
C LYS A 43 6.44 18.61 -12.01
N ILE A 44 6.82 19.48 -12.95
CA ILE A 44 5.99 20.60 -13.42
C ILE A 44 5.07 20.17 -14.58
N ALA A 45 5.55 19.26 -15.43
CA ALA A 45 4.89 18.71 -16.61
C ALA A 45 4.23 17.36 -16.34
N GLU A 46 4.08 16.96 -15.07
CA GLU A 46 3.35 15.79 -14.62
C GLU A 46 1.99 15.72 -15.34
N ASN A 47 1.97 14.93 -16.41
CA ASN A 47 0.77 14.61 -17.15
C ASN A 47 -0.02 13.63 -16.28
N SER A 48 -1.27 14.00 -16.03
CA SER A 48 -2.22 13.40 -15.10
C SER A 48 -2.44 11.88 -15.19
N GLU A 49 -1.99 11.22 -16.26
CA GLU A 49 -2.24 9.80 -16.51
C GLU A 49 -1.31 8.85 -15.73
N ASN A 50 -0.09 9.30 -15.39
CA ASN A 50 0.87 8.49 -14.64
C ASN A 50 0.84 8.74 -13.13
N GLU A 51 0.04 9.68 -12.63
CA GLU A 51 -0.07 9.97 -11.19
C GLU A 51 -1.02 9.01 -10.46
N ASN A 52 -2.08 8.57 -11.14
CA ASN A 52 -3.15 7.86 -10.49
C ASN A 52 -2.85 6.36 -10.51
N ILE A 53 -2.34 5.89 -9.38
CA ILE A 53 -2.22 4.47 -9.07
C ILE A 53 -3.51 4.02 -8.41
N PHE A 54 -4.14 3.01 -9.01
CA PHE A 54 -5.33 2.38 -8.47
C PHE A 54 -4.99 0.99 -7.96
N VAL A 55 -5.43 0.73 -6.74
CA VAL A 55 -5.26 -0.56 -6.09
C VAL A 55 -6.63 -1.22 -5.98
N GLU A 56 -6.67 -2.43 -6.50
CA GLU A 56 -7.81 -3.33 -6.47
C GLU A 56 -7.47 -4.46 -5.51
N THR A 57 -8.39 -4.76 -4.59
CA THR A 57 -8.25 -5.84 -3.62
C THR A 57 -9.42 -6.79 -3.73
N VAL A 58 -9.14 -8.08 -3.60
CA VAL A 58 -10.13 -9.14 -3.73
C VAL A 58 -9.86 -10.27 -2.76
N LEU A 59 -10.91 -10.73 -2.08
CA LEU A 59 -10.85 -11.93 -1.24
C LEU A 59 -11.40 -13.13 -2.00
N VAL A 60 -10.56 -14.15 -2.18
CA VAL A 60 -10.93 -15.40 -2.86
C VAL A 60 -10.71 -16.60 -1.95
N LYS A 61 -11.25 -17.78 -2.31
CA LYS A 61 -10.79 -19.02 -1.68
C LYS A 61 -9.33 -19.26 -2.09
N SER A 62 -8.50 -19.74 -1.18
CA SER A 62 -7.09 -20.01 -1.50
C SER A 62 -6.95 -21.06 -2.62
N GLU A 63 -7.86 -22.04 -2.69
CA GLU A 63 -7.92 -23.00 -3.81
C GLU A 63 -8.23 -22.35 -5.16
N ASP A 64 -8.82 -21.15 -5.18
CA ASP A 64 -9.19 -20.41 -6.39
C ASP A 64 -8.20 -19.29 -6.74
N ALA A 65 -7.18 -19.03 -5.91
CA ALA A 65 -6.25 -17.93 -6.12
C ALA A 65 -5.52 -18.01 -7.47
N PHE A 66 -5.12 -19.22 -7.88
CA PHE A 66 -4.48 -19.47 -9.19
C PHE A 66 -5.36 -19.04 -10.38
N LYS A 67 -6.69 -18.99 -10.20
CA LYS A 67 -7.61 -18.54 -11.25
C LYS A 67 -7.52 -17.05 -11.50
N MET A 68 -6.87 -16.28 -10.62
CA MET A 68 -6.67 -14.83 -10.71
C MET A 68 -5.27 -14.43 -11.17
N ASP A 69 -4.41 -15.41 -11.44
CA ASP A 69 -2.99 -15.23 -11.78
C ASP A 69 -2.76 -14.28 -12.96
N GLY A 70 -1.65 -13.55 -12.90
CA GLY A 70 -1.23 -12.59 -13.91
C GLY A 70 -1.86 -11.20 -13.76
N VAL A 71 -2.90 -11.06 -12.92
CA VAL A 71 -3.54 -9.77 -12.62
C VAL A 71 -3.57 -9.49 -11.13
N PHE A 72 -4.04 -10.44 -10.32
CA PHE A 72 -4.04 -10.32 -8.87
C PHE A 72 -3.01 -11.25 -8.26
N PHE A 73 -2.37 -10.79 -7.20
CA PHE A 73 -1.27 -11.46 -6.51
C PHE A 73 -1.52 -11.41 -5.00
N PRO A 74 -1.01 -12.38 -4.23
CA PRO A 74 -1.10 -12.33 -2.76
C PRO A 74 -0.49 -11.04 -2.21
N VAL A 75 -1.15 -10.43 -1.22
CA VAL A 75 -0.62 -9.22 -0.57
C VAL A 75 0.61 -9.58 0.26
N THR A 76 0.47 -10.58 1.11
CA THR A 76 1.53 -11.13 1.96
C THR A 76 1.95 -12.48 1.42
N ASP A 77 3.21 -12.84 1.60
CA ASP A 77 3.64 -14.23 1.44
C ASP A 77 2.96 -15.11 2.52
N LYS A 78 2.96 -16.44 2.33
CA LYS A 78 2.35 -17.37 3.31
C LYS A 78 2.95 -17.16 4.70
N VAL A 79 2.10 -17.27 5.71
CA VAL A 79 2.45 -16.96 7.10
C VAL A 79 3.39 -18.00 7.70
N ASP A 80 4.42 -17.52 8.39
CA ASP A 80 5.20 -18.33 9.30
C ASP A 80 4.35 -18.70 10.52
N ILE A 81 4.23 -20.01 10.79
CA ILE A 81 3.43 -20.59 11.89
C ILE A 81 3.93 -20.12 13.27
N PHE A 82 5.16 -19.63 13.34
CA PHE A 82 5.80 -19.08 14.54
C PHE A 82 6.13 -17.61 14.37
N SER A 83 5.94 -16.84 15.44
CA SER A 83 6.64 -15.56 15.58
C SER A 83 8.15 -15.79 15.55
N GLU A 84 8.93 -14.85 15.00
CA GLU A 84 10.41 -14.89 15.01
C GLU A 84 11.00 -15.11 16.42
N ASP A 85 10.26 -14.74 17.47
CA ASP A 85 10.65 -14.88 18.88
C ASP A 85 10.25 -16.23 19.53
N TYR A 86 9.63 -17.17 18.80
CA TYR A 86 9.07 -18.44 19.31
C TYR A 86 8.06 -18.29 20.47
N GLY A 87 7.58 -17.08 20.76
CA GLY A 87 6.69 -16.81 21.89
C GLY A 87 5.22 -17.09 21.62
N ASN A 88 4.76 -16.85 20.38
CA ASN A 88 3.37 -17.01 19.98
C ASN A 88 3.23 -18.05 18.87
N ILE A 89 2.19 -18.89 18.97
CA ILE A 89 1.87 -19.94 18.00
C ILE A 89 0.62 -19.52 17.23
N TYR A 90 0.74 -19.39 15.91
CA TYR A 90 -0.38 -19.05 15.02
C TYR A 90 -0.81 -20.28 14.24
N LEU A 91 -2.09 -20.63 14.35
CA LEU A 91 -2.62 -21.87 13.77
C LEU A 91 -3.05 -21.68 12.31
N GLU A 92 -3.76 -20.59 12.01
CA GLU A 92 -4.20 -20.28 10.65
C GLU A 92 -4.56 -18.80 10.45
N ASN A 93 -4.66 -18.39 9.18
CA ASN A 93 -5.24 -17.10 8.79
C ASN A 93 -6.75 -17.23 8.58
N VAL A 94 -7.48 -16.23 9.05
CA VAL A 94 -8.93 -16.12 8.88
C VAL A 94 -9.35 -14.72 8.48
N TYR A 95 -10.50 -14.63 7.83
CA TYR A 95 -11.13 -13.36 7.50
C TYR A 95 -12.44 -13.19 8.29
N LEU A 96 -12.52 -12.14 9.10
CA LEU A 96 -13.69 -11.84 9.93
C LEU A 96 -14.69 -10.99 9.15
N ASN A 97 -15.71 -11.60 8.56
CA ASN A 97 -16.75 -10.89 7.79
C ASN A 97 -17.82 -10.25 8.71
N LEU A 98 -17.35 -9.34 9.57
CA LEU A 98 -18.14 -8.64 10.59
C LEU A 98 -18.07 -7.12 10.38
N ASP A 99 -18.97 -6.38 11.03
CA ASP A 99 -18.85 -4.93 11.19
C ASP A 99 -17.73 -4.57 12.18
N LEU A 100 -17.21 -3.35 12.12
CA LEU A 100 -16.02 -2.94 12.87
C LEU A 100 -16.22 -3.00 14.39
N ARG A 101 -17.42 -2.65 14.88
CA ARG A 101 -17.78 -2.74 16.31
C ARG A 101 -17.60 -4.17 16.82
N LYS A 102 -18.21 -5.13 16.12
CA LYS A 102 -18.10 -6.55 16.49
C LYS A 102 -16.68 -7.09 16.35
N ILE A 103 -15.91 -6.62 15.37
CA ILE A 103 -14.50 -7.02 15.24
C ILE A 103 -13.72 -6.65 16.50
N ASN A 104 -13.90 -5.44 17.02
CA ASN A 104 -13.25 -5.00 18.27
C ASN A 104 -13.70 -5.84 19.46
N GLU A 105 -15.00 -6.10 19.62
CA GLU A 105 -15.55 -6.96 20.70
C GLU A 105 -15.00 -8.39 20.64
N VAL A 106 -14.89 -8.96 19.44
CA VAL A 106 -14.43 -10.34 19.22
C VAL A 106 -12.92 -10.50 19.41
N SER A 107 -12.14 -9.45 19.11
CA SER A 107 -10.68 -9.48 19.24
C SER A 107 -10.21 -9.59 20.71
N GLU A 108 -11.07 -9.25 21.67
CA GLU A 108 -10.78 -9.36 23.11
C GLU A 108 -11.22 -10.71 23.72
N ARG A 109 -11.90 -11.57 22.95
CA ARG A 109 -12.45 -12.85 23.42
C ARG A 109 -11.51 -14.02 23.15
N GLU A 110 -11.61 -15.03 24.01
CA GLU A 110 -11.03 -16.36 23.81
C GLU A 110 -12.14 -17.33 23.41
N PHE A 111 -11.81 -18.29 22.55
CA PHE A 111 -12.70 -19.30 22.02
C PHE A 111 -12.12 -20.68 22.23
N ASN A 112 -12.99 -21.67 22.40
CA ASN A 112 -12.56 -23.05 22.55
C ASN A 112 -12.31 -23.68 21.17
N GLY A 113 -11.35 -24.59 21.12
CA GLY A 113 -11.07 -25.39 19.94
C GLY A 113 -10.55 -26.76 20.31
N TRP A 114 -10.46 -27.60 19.29
CA TRP A 114 -9.95 -28.96 19.42
C TRP A 114 -9.00 -29.27 18.28
N VAL A 115 -7.80 -29.74 18.63
CA VAL A 115 -6.77 -30.18 17.68
C VAL A 115 -6.72 -31.70 17.69
N ASN A 116 -6.93 -32.30 16.53
CA ASN A 116 -6.78 -33.73 16.33
C ASN A 116 -5.44 -34.04 15.67
N VAL A 117 -4.56 -34.73 16.40
CA VAL A 117 -3.27 -35.23 15.92
C VAL A 117 -3.22 -36.74 16.12
N ASP A 118 -3.07 -37.49 15.03
CA ASP A 118 -3.06 -38.96 15.01
C ASP A 118 -4.24 -39.64 15.74
N GLY A 119 -5.40 -39.00 15.73
CA GLY A 119 -6.61 -39.51 16.39
C GLY A 119 -6.73 -39.14 17.88
N ASN A 120 -5.74 -38.45 18.45
CA ASN A 120 -5.85 -37.85 19.78
C ASN A 120 -6.39 -36.43 19.66
N ASN A 121 -7.41 -36.12 20.45
CA ASN A 121 -8.06 -34.82 20.44
C ASN A 121 -7.65 -34.03 21.69
N TYR A 122 -7.09 -32.84 21.46
CA TYR A 122 -6.59 -31.95 22.50
C TYR A 122 -7.44 -30.70 22.58
N GLU A 123 -7.82 -30.29 23.78
CA GLU A 123 -8.58 -29.05 23.98
C GLU A 123 -7.62 -27.86 24.01
N ILE A 124 -7.99 -26.82 23.27
CA ILE A 124 -7.23 -25.59 23.17
C ILE A 124 -8.13 -24.38 23.38
N LYS A 125 -7.52 -23.27 23.80
CA LYS A 125 -8.12 -21.95 23.69
C LYS A 125 -7.35 -21.11 22.70
N VAL A 126 -8.10 -20.36 21.92
CA VAL A 126 -7.57 -19.49 20.88
C VAL A 126 -8.16 -18.10 20.96
N ARG A 127 -7.47 -17.13 20.36
CA ARG A 127 -8.01 -15.79 20.15
C ARG A 127 -7.66 -15.27 18.76
N PHE A 128 -8.40 -14.26 18.32
CA PHE A 128 -8.09 -13.58 17.07
C PHE A 128 -7.05 -12.48 17.30
N VAL A 129 -5.97 -12.52 16.54
CA VAL A 129 -4.93 -11.47 16.52
C VAL A 129 -4.88 -10.86 15.13
N ARG A 130 -4.92 -9.53 15.04
CA ARG A 130 -4.88 -8.84 13.74
C ARG A 130 -3.58 -9.19 13.02
N ASN A 131 -3.67 -9.47 11.71
CA ASN A 131 -2.49 -9.81 10.93
C ASN A 131 -1.77 -8.53 10.47
N GLU A 132 -0.79 -8.07 11.25
CA GLU A 132 -0.04 -6.84 10.97
C GLU A 132 0.80 -6.91 9.67
N ASN A 133 1.12 -8.11 9.17
CA ASN A 133 1.92 -8.28 7.96
C ASN A 133 1.30 -7.54 6.75
N TYR A 134 -0.04 -7.47 6.68
CA TYR A 134 -0.72 -6.70 5.62
C TYR A 134 -0.44 -5.20 5.70
N PHE A 135 -0.36 -4.64 6.91
CA PHE A 135 -0.05 -3.22 7.11
C PHE A 135 1.42 -2.92 6.82
N ASP A 136 2.33 -3.85 7.11
CA ASP A 136 3.73 -3.74 6.71
C ASP A 136 3.88 -3.69 5.19
N GLU A 137 3.11 -4.49 4.45
CA GLU A 137 3.08 -4.44 2.98
C GLU A 137 2.55 -3.11 2.44
N ILE A 138 1.53 -2.54 3.09
CA ILE A 138 1.02 -1.20 2.75
C ILE A 138 2.07 -0.13 3.04
N LYS A 139 2.80 -0.24 4.16
CA LYS A 139 3.88 0.68 4.52
C LYS A 139 5.05 0.60 3.54
N LYS A 140 5.42 -0.61 3.12
CA LYS A 140 6.41 -0.84 2.06
C LYS A 140 5.97 -0.18 0.75
N LEU A 141 4.71 -0.36 0.36
CA LEU A 141 4.16 0.30 -0.83
C LEU A 141 4.20 1.83 -0.70
N HIS A 142 3.78 2.38 0.45
CA HIS A 142 3.83 3.82 0.72
C HIS A 142 5.24 4.41 0.59
N ASN A 143 6.24 3.74 1.16
CA ASN A 143 7.64 4.17 1.03
C ASN A 143 8.09 4.18 -0.43
N SER A 144 7.63 3.21 -1.24
CA SER A 144 7.87 3.20 -2.68
C SER A 144 7.18 4.38 -3.38
N PHE A 145 5.98 4.80 -2.99
CA PHE A 145 5.39 6.02 -3.56
C PHE A 145 6.30 7.24 -3.32
N GLU A 146 6.77 7.44 -2.10
CA GLU A 146 7.66 8.56 -1.76
C GLU A 146 8.97 8.52 -2.53
N LEU A 147 9.62 7.35 -2.58
CA LEU A 147 10.89 7.14 -3.30
C LEU A 147 10.78 7.46 -4.79
N ASN A 148 9.61 7.17 -5.38
CA ASN A 148 9.33 7.37 -6.80
C ASN A 148 8.72 8.74 -7.10
N GLY A 149 8.68 9.63 -6.10
CA GLY A 149 8.15 10.99 -6.23
C GLY A 149 6.64 11.05 -6.47
N LYS A 150 5.90 9.97 -6.18
CA LYS A 150 4.44 9.89 -6.36
C LYS A 150 3.70 10.32 -5.10
N SER A 151 2.56 10.98 -5.27
CA SER A 151 1.65 11.25 -4.16
C SER A 151 0.93 9.96 -3.74
N TRP A 152 0.97 9.64 -2.44
CA TRP A 152 0.17 8.55 -1.88
C TRP A 152 -1.32 8.73 -2.19
N LYS A 153 -1.98 7.62 -2.48
CA LYS A 153 -3.44 7.52 -2.62
C LYS A 153 -3.95 6.61 -1.53
N THR A 154 -5.01 7.05 -0.84
CA THR A 154 -5.61 6.23 0.21
C THR A 154 -6.03 4.88 -0.39
N LEU A 155 -5.74 3.80 0.34
CA LEU A 155 -6.22 2.47 -0.01
C LEU A 155 -7.53 2.20 0.71
N ASN A 156 -8.41 1.43 0.07
CA ASN A 156 -9.59 0.95 0.76
C ASN A 156 -9.15 -0.15 1.74
N MET A 157 -9.35 0.12 3.03
CA MET A 157 -8.84 -0.72 4.11
C MET A 157 -9.80 -1.82 4.58
N ALA A 158 -10.99 -1.92 3.97
CA ALA A 158 -12.05 -2.84 4.37
C ALA A 158 -11.58 -4.29 4.53
N HIS A 159 -10.77 -4.78 3.59
CA HIS A 159 -10.22 -6.13 3.66
C HIS A 159 -9.15 -6.28 4.74
N PHE A 160 -8.19 -5.34 4.78
CA PHE A 160 -7.06 -5.41 5.70
C PHE A 160 -7.50 -5.34 7.17
N MET A 161 -8.57 -4.59 7.47
CA MET A 161 -9.17 -4.54 8.81
C MET A 161 -9.86 -5.84 9.24
N ARG A 162 -10.01 -6.82 8.34
CA ARG A 162 -10.68 -8.11 8.58
C ARG A 162 -9.75 -9.31 8.47
N CYS A 163 -8.46 -9.09 8.19
CA CYS A 163 -7.45 -10.14 8.12
C CYS A 163 -6.85 -10.41 9.50
N TYR A 164 -7.11 -11.61 10.02
CA TYR A 164 -6.68 -12.05 11.36
C TYR A 164 -5.94 -13.38 11.30
N LYS A 165 -5.16 -13.65 12.35
CA LYS A 165 -4.57 -14.93 12.67
C LYS A 165 -5.30 -15.51 13.88
N ILE A 166 -5.38 -16.83 13.94
CA ILE A 166 -5.79 -17.54 15.16
C ILE A 166 -4.53 -17.84 15.97
N GLU A 167 -4.44 -17.25 17.15
CA GLU A 167 -3.34 -17.48 18.09
C GLU A 167 -3.77 -18.49 19.16
N LEU A 168 -2.89 -19.46 19.42
CA LEU A 168 -3.07 -20.42 20.51
C LEU A 168 -2.70 -19.76 21.85
N VAL A 169 -3.63 -19.77 22.81
CA VAL A 169 -3.47 -19.10 24.13
C VAL A 169 -3.24 -20.11 25.24
N GLU A 170 -4.09 -21.13 25.32
CA GLU A 170 -3.98 -22.22 26.31
C GLU A 170 -4.14 -23.56 25.60
N TYR A 171 -3.50 -24.59 26.12
CA TYR A 171 -3.59 -25.94 25.61
C TYR A 171 -3.37 -26.94 26.75
N ASP A 172 -4.05 -28.08 26.69
CA ASP A 172 -4.10 -29.08 27.77
C ASP A 172 -3.03 -30.19 27.65
N PHE A 173 -2.16 -30.11 26.64
CA PHE A 173 -1.11 -31.08 26.39
C PHE A 173 0.28 -30.57 26.77
N GLU A 174 1.15 -31.45 27.27
CA GLU A 174 2.59 -31.15 27.19
C GLU A 174 2.94 -31.09 25.70
N ILE A 175 3.47 -29.96 25.24
CA ILE A 175 3.96 -29.86 23.87
C ILE A 175 5.22 -30.72 23.76
N GLU A 176 5.03 -32.02 23.57
CA GLU A 176 6.07 -32.88 23.03
C GLU A 176 6.46 -32.31 21.66
N ARG A 177 7.77 -32.26 21.37
CA ARG A 177 8.30 -31.70 20.10
C ARG A 177 7.59 -32.27 18.87
N ASP A 178 7.17 -33.51 18.93
CA ASP A 178 6.50 -34.24 17.85
C ASP A 178 5.11 -33.67 17.51
N ILE A 179 4.35 -33.18 18.51
CA ILE A 179 3.05 -32.51 18.28
C ILE A 179 3.28 -31.12 17.68
N LEU A 180 4.28 -30.41 18.21
CA LEU A 180 4.70 -29.12 17.71
C LEU A 180 5.08 -29.21 16.23
N GLU A 181 5.99 -30.14 15.88
CA GLU A 181 6.45 -30.42 14.52
C GLU A 181 5.28 -30.73 13.56
N LYS A 182 4.27 -31.47 14.00
CA LYS A 182 3.08 -31.76 13.18
C LYS A 182 2.19 -30.54 12.96
N ILE A 183 2.03 -29.70 13.98
CA ILE A 183 1.36 -28.41 13.83
C ILE A 183 2.16 -27.52 12.86
N GLN A 184 3.50 -27.53 12.90
CA GLN A 184 4.33 -26.79 11.93
C GLN A 184 4.22 -27.34 10.51
N ASN A 185 4.00 -28.64 10.37
CA ASN A 185 3.89 -29.30 9.06
C ASN A 185 2.44 -29.29 8.50
N GLU A 186 1.49 -28.64 9.18
CA GLU A 186 0.06 -28.63 8.83
C GLU A 186 -0.60 -30.03 8.82
N ASP A 187 0.01 -31.01 9.49
CA ASP A 187 -0.48 -32.40 9.58
C ASP A 187 -1.43 -32.57 10.79
N TYR A 188 -2.51 -31.79 10.83
CA TYR A 188 -3.53 -31.86 11.89
C TYR A 188 -4.91 -31.43 11.40
N GLU A 189 -5.96 -31.88 12.07
CA GLU A 189 -7.31 -31.35 11.88
C GLU A 189 -7.68 -30.44 13.05
N ILE A 190 -8.24 -29.26 12.77
CA ILE A 190 -8.64 -28.30 13.79
C ILE A 190 -10.07 -27.82 13.60
N THR A 191 -10.80 -27.85 14.72
CA THR A 191 -12.17 -27.36 14.82
C THR A 191 -12.24 -26.33 15.94
N TYR A 192 -13.00 -25.27 15.72
CA TYR A 192 -13.24 -24.22 16.71
C TYR A 192 -14.72 -24.07 16.98
N ASP A 193 -15.05 -23.65 18.18
CA ASP A 193 -16.36 -23.12 18.55
C ASP A 193 -16.25 -21.60 18.67
N PHE A 194 -16.55 -20.89 17.59
CA PHE A 194 -16.63 -19.44 17.58
C PHE A 194 -18.03 -18.92 17.95
N GLU A 195 -18.86 -19.76 18.58
CA GLU A 195 -20.16 -19.36 19.12
C GLU A 195 -21.05 -18.68 18.04
N GLU A 196 -21.58 -17.49 18.32
CA GLU A 196 -22.50 -16.77 17.44
C GLU A 196 -21.88 -16.23 16.15
N ILE A 197 -20.55 -16.19 16.04
CA ILE A 197 -19.84 -15.67 14.87
C ILE A 197 -19.31 -16.76 13.92
N GLN A 198 -19.56 -18.04 14.20
CA GLN A 198 -19.05 -19.18 13.42
C GLN A 198 -19.20 -19.00 11.89
N ASP A 199 -20.38 -18.58 11.42
CA ASP A 199 -20.69 -18.41 10.00
C ASP A 199 -20.04 -17.16 9.35
N LYS A 200 -19.47 -16.28 10.17
CA LYS A 200 -18.82 -15.03 9.74
C LYS A 200 -17.29 -15.12 9.77
N VAL A 201 -16.72 -16.22 10.29
CA VAL A 201 -15.28 -16.51 10.23
C VAL A 201 -14.97 -17.29 8.96
N LEU A 202 -14.41 -16.61 7.96
CA LEU A 202 -14.07 -17.23 6.68
C LEU A 202 -12.65 -17.78 6.73
N ARG A 203 -12.54 -19.11 6.81
CA ARG A 203 -11.29 -19.87 6.71
C ARG A 203 -10.89 -20.11 5.24
N ASN A 204 -9.63 -20.47 5.01
CA ASN A 204 -9.08 -20.81 3.68
C ASN A 204 -9.34 -19.73 2.62
N ARG A 205 -9.13 -18.47 3.01
CA ARG A 205 -9.26 -17.30 2.15
C ARG A 205 -7.91 -16.65 1.95
N GLU A 206 -7.72 -16.11 0.75
CA GLU A 206 -6.53 -15.37 0.40
C GLU A 206 -6.92 -13.98 -0.10
N LEU A 207 -6.29 -12.96 0.50
CA LEU A 207 -6.44 -11.58 0.07
C LEU A 207 -5.41 -11.30 -1.02
N LEU A 208 -5.92 -10.96 -2.20
CA LEU A 208 -5.12 -10.61 -3.35
C LEU A 208 -5.27 -9.13 -3.66
N TRP A 209 -4.24 -8.55 -4.27
CA TRP A 209 -4.24 -7.19 -4.84
C TRP A 209 -3.66 -7.17 -6.26
N ASN A 210 -3.91 -6.11 -7.02
CA ASN A 210 -3.39 -5.96 -8.39
C ASN A 210 -1.91 -5.55 -8.47
N ILE A 211 -1.11 -5.87 -7.44
CA ILE A 211 0.29 -5.46 -7.31
C ILE A 211 1.19 -6.69 -7.28
N GLU A 212 2.05 -6.81 -8.29
CA GLU A 212 3.04 -7.88 -8.38
C GLU A 212 4.38 -7.39 -7.81
N LYS A 213 4.93 -8.12 -6.83
CA LYS A 213 6.31 -7.91 -6.38
C LYS A 213 7.26 -8.66 -7.32
N LYS A 214 8.13 -7.95 -8.05
CA LYS A 214 9.05 -8.59 -8.99
C LYS A 214 10.41 -7.90 -9.05
N LYS A 215 11.41 -8.62 -9.56
CA LYS A 215 12.76 -8.10 -9.81
C LYS A 215 12.91 -7.74 -11.29
N ILE A 216 13.34 -6.51 -11.58
CA ILE A 216 13.58 -6.05 -12.96
C ILE A 216 15.03 -5.64 -13.14
N ILE A 217 15.61 -6.00 -14.29
CA ILE A 217 16.95 -5.56 -14.67
C ILE A 217 16.86 -4.21 -15.40
N SER A 218 17.62 -3.20 -14.97
CA SER A 218 17.72 -1.94 -15.70
C SER A 218 18.48 -2.09 -17.02
N THR A 219 18.13 -1.25 -17.99
CA THR A 219 18.93 -1.11 -19.21
C THR A 219 20.08 -0.14 -18.92
N ILE A 220 21.31 -0.60 -19.11
CA ILE A 220 22.55 0.07 -18.69
C ILE A 220 22.75 1.39 -19.48
N PHE A 221 22.42 2.51 -18.84
CA PHE A 221 22.93 3.85 -19.18
C PHE A 221 23.46 4.49 -17.90
N VAL A 222 24.63 4.05 -17.47
CA VAL A 222 25.26 4.50 -16.22
C VAL A 222 25.84 5.90 -16.41
N HIS A 223 25.31 6.87 -15.67
CA HIS A 223 25.80 8.26 -15.67
C HIS A 223 26.25 8.71 -14.27
N PRO A 224 27.50 9.16 -14.06
CA PRO A 224 27.92 9.70 -12.77
C PRO A 224 27.24 11.05 -12.48
N THR A 225 26.83 11.26 -11.23
CA THR A 225 26.19 12.48 -10.72
C THR A 225 27.03 13.12 -9.60
N LYS A 226 26.88 14.42 -9.37
CA LYS A 226 27.67 15.20 -8.39
C LYS A 226 27.39 14.87 -6.93
N ILE A 227 26.28 14.21 -6.62
CA ILE A 227 25.94 13.85 -5.25
C ILE A 227 26.66 12.53 -4.94
N ASP A 228 27.72 12.58 -4.12
CA ASP A 228 28.45 11.41 -3.62
C ASP A 228 28.55 10.23 -4.60
N LEU A 229 29.27 10.37 -5.73
CA LEU A 229 29.48 9.29 -6.73
C LEU A 229 28.22 8.45 -7.01
N SER A 230 27.10 9.07 -7.39
CA SER A 230 25.85 8.33 -7.69
C SER A 230 25.65 8.14 -9.20
N PHE A 231 24.90 7.12 -9.58
CA PHE A 231 24.67 6.63 -10.92
C PHE A 231 23.18 6.68 -11.27
N GLU A 232 22.89 7.01 -12.53
CA GLU A 232 21.53 6.92 -13.07
C GLU A 232 21.30 5.58 -13.79
N TYR A 233 20.14 4.97 -13.58
CA TYR A 233 19.69 3.73 -14.22
C TYR A 233 18.31 3.94 -14.84
N THR A 234 18.01 3.22 -15.92
CA THR A 234 16.69 3.28 -16.58
C THR A 234 16.02 1.92 -16.57
N ILE A 235 14.74 1.88 -16.20
CA ILE A 235 13.84 0.75 -16.43
C ILE A 235 12.76 1.17 -17.43
N ASN A 236 12.54 0.34 -18.45
CA ASN A 236 11.42 0.44 -19.36
C ASN A 236 10.41 -0.68 -19.05
N PHE A 237 9.12 -0.38 -19.10
CA PHE A 237 8.05 -1.33 -18.77
C PHE A 237 6.87 -1.26 -19.76
N GLU A 238 5.90 -2.16 -19.64
CA GLU A 238 4.75 -2.23 -20.55
C GLU A 238 3.73 -1.10 -20.30
N ASP A 239 2.94 -0.74 -21.32
CA ASP A 239 1.90 0.30 -21.24
C ASP A 239 0.77 0.00 -20.24
N ASN A 240 0.63 -1.27 -19.85
CA ASN A 240 -0.51 -1.78 -19.10
C ASN A 240 -0.20 -2.02 -17.60
N GLU A 241 0.97 -1.55 -17.15
CA GLU A 241 1.42 -1.64 -15.77
C GLU A 241 2.16 -0.38 -15.36
N GLN A 242 2.07 -0.04 -14.07
CA GLN A 242 2.83 1.04 -13.45
C GLN A 242 3.87 0.43 -12.52
N ILE A 243 5.12 0.88 -12.63
CA ILE A 243 6.24 0.35 -11.84
C ILE A 243 6.63 1.35 -10.77
N LEU A 244 6.63 0.94 -9.51
CA LEU A 244 7.26 1.67 -8.41
C LEU A 244 8.50 0.89 -7.96
N VAL A 245 9.66 1.55 -7.98
CA VAL A 245 10.89 0.97 -7.44
C VAL A 245 10.79 0.91 -5.93
N SER A 246 11.15 -0.22 -5.35
CA SER A 246 11.15 -0.41 -3.92
C SER A 246 12.56 -0.36 -3.37
N ASN A 247 12.69 0.15 -2.15
CA ASN A 247 13.93 0.12 -1.40
C ASN A 247 13.70 -0.63 -0.09
N HIS A 248 13.75 -1.96 -0.15
CA HIS A 248 13.48 -2.78 1.03
C HIS A 248 14.69 -2.89 1.97
N GLU A 249 15.92 -2.70 1.48
CA GLU A 249 17.13 -3.07 2.24
C GLU A 249 18.40 -2.23 1.96
N ASN A 250 18.41 -1.30 1.00
CA ASN A 250 19.65 -0.59 0.60
C ASN A 250 19.45 0.93 0.48
N ASP A 251 20.01 1.71 1.41
CA ASP A 251 20.07 3.19 1.37
C ASP A 251 20.86 3.79 0.18
N ASP A 252 21.19 2.95 -0.80
CA ASP A 252 21.87 3.34 -2.02
C ASP A 252 20.94 4.04 -3.01
N ILE A 253 19.61 3.87 -2.95
CA ILE A 253 18.70 4.59 -3.86
C ILE A 253 18.40 5.98 -3.29
N LEU A 254 18.78 7.02 -4.02
CA LEU A 254 18.54 8.40 -3.65
C LEU A 254 17.12 8.86 -4.02
N CYS A 255 16.69 8.59 -5.24
CA CYS A 255 15.33 8.88 -5.71
C CYS A 255 15.05 8.20 -7.06
N CYS A 256 13.77 8.11 -7.42
CA CYS A 256 13.34 7.71 -8.76
C CYS A 256 12.41 8.77 -9.38
N TYR A 257 12.41 8.86 -10.71
CA TYR A 257 11.54 9.78 -11.44
C TYR A 257 11.17 9.22 -12.82
N TYR A 258 9.98 9.55 -13.30
CA TYR A 258 9.49 9.06 -14.60
C TYR A 258 9.92 10.00 -15.73
N SER A 259 10.58 9.48 -16.75
CA SER A 259 10.87 10.23 -17.99
C SER A 259 10.04 9.67 -19.14
N GLY A 260 8.76 10.06 -19.19
CA GLY A 260 7.80 9.56 -20.17
C GLY A 260 6.83 8.52 -19.61
N LYS A 261 6.06 7.89 -20.50
CA LYS A 261 4.91 7.07 -20.10
C LYS A 261 5.32 5.77 -19.38
N ASN A 262 6.29 5.04 -19.94
CA ASN A 262 6.68 3.72 -19.43
C ASN A 262 8.18 3.60 -19.15
N LYS A 263 8.75 4.70 -18.68
CA LYS A 263 10.18 4.78 -18.39
C LYS A 263 10.38 5.44 -17.04
N ILE A 264 11.06 4.73 -16.16
CA ILE A 264 11.48 5.22 -14.86
C ILE A 264 13.00 5.26 -14.79
N ASN A 265 13.53 6.34 -14.23
CA ASN A 265 14.94 6.48 -13.93
C ASN A 265 15.16 6.40 -12.42
N ILE A 266 16.27 5.80 -12.04
CA ILE A 266 16.67 5.52 -10.66
C ILE A 266 18.03 6.17 -10.46
N ILE A 267 18.15 7.01 -9.45
CA ILE A 267 19.42 7.59 -9.04
C ILE A 267 19.90 6.81 -7.82
N SER A 268 21.07 6.16 -7.91
CA SER A 268 21.61 5.31 -6.86
C SER A 268 23.12 5.40 -6.69
N LYS A 269 23.65 5.27 -5.48
CA LYS A 269 25.09 5.19 -5.17
C LYS A 269 25.74 3.89 -5.64
N LYS A 270 24.95 2.88 -5.97
CA LYS A 270 25.44 1.58 -6.43
C LYS A 270 26.08 1.72 -7.81
N SER A 271 27.28 1.18 -7.99
CA SER A 271 28.06 1.29 -9.24
C SER A 271 27.95 0.07 -10.16
N THR A 272 27.45 -1.07 -9.66
CA THR A 272 27.41 -2.35 -10.38
C THR A 272 26.21 -3.20 -9.95
N GLY A 273 25.49 -3.78 -10.90
CA GLY A 273 24.45 -4.78 -10.65
C GLY A 273 23.06 -4.19 -10.64
N ASP A 274 22.32 -4.47 -11.72
CA ASP A 274 21.18 -3.68 -12.20
C ASP A 274 19.82 -4.31 -11.88
N VAL A 275 19.74 -5.16 -10.85
CA VAL A 275 18.47 -5.78 -10.43
C VAL A 275 17.81 -4.91 -9.37
N TRP A 276 16.58 -4.50 -9.65
CA TRP A 276 15.77 -3.64 -8.79
C TRP A 276 14.51 -4.38 -8.37
N ASP A 277 14.21 -4.35 -7.07
CA ASP A 277 12.91 -4.77 -6.56
C ASP A 277 11.87 -3.71 -6.92
N VAL A 278 10.75 -4.13 -7.48
CA VAL A 278 9.68 -3.22 -7.89
C VAL A 278 8.31 -3.77 -7.52
N PHE A 279 7.39 -2.85 -7.25
CA PHE A 279 5.96 -3.09 -7.28
C PHE A 279 5.44 -2.80 -8.69
N SER A 280 4.84 -3.81 -9.31
CA SER A 280 4.28 -3.73 -10.65
C SER A 280 2.76 -3.79 -10.57
N ILE A 281 2.12 -2.64 -10.74
CA ILE A 281 0.69 -2.42 -10.52
C ILE A 281 -0.04 -2.59 -11.84
N LYS A 282 -0.94 -3.57 -11.92
CA LYS A 282 -1.69 -3.89 -13.13
C LYS A 282 -2.82 -2.89 -13.35
N SER A 283 -3.09 -2.56 -14.61
CA SER A 283 -4.13 -1.57 -14.94
C SER A 283 -5.53 -2.00 -14.49
N ILE A 284 -6.38 -1.01 -14.24
CA ILE A 284 -7.79 -1.21 -13.91
C ILE A 284 -8.53 -2.02 -14.99
N GLU A 285 -8.18 -1.85 -16.28
CA GLU A 285 -8.86 -2.59 -17.34
C GLU A 285 -8.52 -4.09 -17.30
N LYS A 286 -7.28 -4.45 -16.93
CA LYS A 286 -6.90 -5.85 -16.70
C LYS A 286 -7.66 -6.43 -15.51
N CYS A 287 -7.74 -5.68 -14.41
CA CYS A 287 -8.46 -6.09 -13.20
C CYS A 287 -9.94 -6.37 -13.50
N ARG A 288 -10.64 -5.44 -14.15
CA ARG A 288 -12.06 -5.59 -14.50
C ARG A 288 -12.33 -6.77 -15.42
N LYS A 289 -11.52 -6.95 -16.47
CA LYS A 289 -11.65 -8.12 -17.36
C LYS A 289 -11.48 -9.43 -16.60
N MET A 290 -10.53 -9.47 -15.67
CA MET A 290 -10.27 -10.66 -14.86
C MET A 290 -11.44 -10.99 -13.93
N LEU A 291 -11.95 -9.97 -13.22
CA LEU A 291 -13.10 -10.11 -12.34
C LEU A 291 -14.35 -10.55 -13.11
N GLU A 292 -14.63 -9.95 -14.28
CA GLU A 292 -15.75 -10.37 -15.13
C GLU A 292 -15.65 -11.83 -15.58
N ILE A 293 -14.44 -12.31 -15.90
CA ILE A 293 -14.22 -13.71 -16.28
C ILE A 293 -14.41 -14.62 -15.07
N TYR A 294 -13.85 -14.24 -13.92
CA TYR A 294 -13.96 -15.00 -12.69
C TYR A 294 -15.41 -15.15 -12.22
N GLU A 295 -16.17 -14.04 -12.20
CA GLU A 295 -17.59 -14.03 -11.80
C GLU A 295 -18.46 -14.89 -12.72
N LYS A 296 -18.23 -14.85 -14.05
CA LYS A 296 -18.97 -15.68 -15.01
C LYS A 296 -18.72 -17.18 -14.84
N ASN A 297 -17.55 -17.56 -14.34
CA ASN A 297 -17.13 -18.95 -14.21
C ASN A 297 -17.55 -19.58 -12.87
N ILE A 298 -18.12 -18.81 -11.94
CA ILE A 298 -18.56 -19.29 -10.63
C ILE A 298 -20.09 -19.33 -10.63
N GLU A 299 -20.66 -20.44 -11.10
CA GLU A 299 -22.12 -20.57 -11.21
C GLU A 299 -22.86 -20.64 -9.86
N ASN A 300 -22.20 -20.75 -8.69
CA ASN A 300 -22.90 -21.02 -7.42
C ASN A 300 -22.20 -20.59 -6.12
N GLN A 301 -21.32 -19.58 -6.11
CA GLN A 301 -20.77 -19.05 -4.85
C GLN A 301 -20.85 -17.52 -4.82
N GLY A 302 -21.26 -16.99 -3.66
CA GLY A 302 -21.61 -15.59 -3.47
C GLY A 302 -20.53 -14.59 -3.89
N ASN A 303 -20.97 -13.34 -4.06
CA ASN A 303 -20.21 -12.20 -4.55
C ASN A 303 -18.72 -12.24 -4.18
N CYS A 304 -17.89 -12.04 -5.20
CA CYS A 304 -16.49 -11.67 -5.04
C CYS A 304 -16.41 -10.44 -4.13
N PHE A 305 -15.74 -10.55 -2.98
CA PHE A 305 -15.57 -9.39 -2.11
C PHE A 305 -14.47 -8.54 -2.73
N HIS A 306 -14.86 -7.41 -3.29
CA HIS A 306 -14.02 -6.57 -4.13
C HIS A 306 -14.07 -5.14 -3.63
N PHE A 307 -12.89 -4.56 -3.38
CA PHE A 307 -12.75 -3.16 -3.00
C PHE A 307 -11.68 -2.47 -3.83
N THR A 308 -11.96 -1.22 -4.15
CA THR A 308 -11.15 -0.39 -5.04
C THR A 308 -10.96 1.00 -4.45
N ASN A 309 -9.88 1.69 -4.83
CA ASN A 309 -9.76 3.14 -4.72
C ASN A 309 -9.96 3.84 -6.08
N PHE A 310 -10.56 3.15 -7.05
CA PHE A 310 -10.79 3.69 -8.39
C PHE A 310 -11.76 4.88 -8.36
N LYS A 311 -11.30 5.96 -8.97
CA LYS A 311 -11.98 7.24 -9.05
C LYS A 311 -12.24 7.60 -10.51
N ASN A 312 -13.49 7.87 -10.85
CA ASN A 312 -13.85 8.41 -12.16
C ASN A 312 -13.52 9.91 -12.21
N GLU A 313 -12.31 10.25 -12.66
CA GLU A 313 -11.93 11.65 -12.88
C GLU A 313 -12.72 12.26 -14.05
N SER A 314 -13.39 13.39 -13.80
CA SER A 314 -14.02 14.16 -14.86
C SER A 314 -12.99 14.97 -15.66
N PHE A 315 -13.35 15.38 -16.87
CA PHE A 315 -12.54 16.28 -17.69
C PHE A 315 -12.17 17.59 -16.96
N ILE A 316 -13.09 18.11 -16.14
CA ILE A 316 -12.88 19.31 -15.34
C ILE A 316 -11.79 19.07 -14.30
N ASP A 317 -11.70 17.88 -13.70
CA ASP A 317 -10.70 17.56 -12.68
C ASP A 317 -9.29 17.53 -13.29
N LYS A 318 -9.15 16.94 -14.49
CA LYS A 318 -7.89 16.96 -15.24
C LYS A 318 -7.39 18.37 -15.53
N ILE A 319 -8.29 19.34 -15.73
CA ILE A 319 -7.95 20.75 -15.95
C ILE A 319 -7.67 21.48 -14.63
N GLN A 320 -8.46 21.20 -13.58
CA GLN A 320 -8.39 21.91 -12.29
C GLN A 320 -7.26 21.44 -11.37
N LYS A 321 -6.59 20.31 -11.63
CA LYS A 321 -5.36 19.88 -10.92
C LYS A 321 -4.30 20.99 -10.79
N LYS A 322 -4.29 21.95 -11.72
CA LYS A 322 -3.38 23.13 -11.72
C LYS A 322 -3.80 24.28 -10.81
N ASN A 323 -5.03 24.30 -10.27
CA ASN A 323 -5.58 25.37 -9.44
C ASN A 323 -6.09 24.83 -8.09
N LYS A 324 -5.18 24.69 -7.12
CA LYS A 324 -5.48 24.23 -5.74
C LYS A 324 -6.25 25.25 -4.88
N ASN A 325 -6.51 26.45 -5.40
CA ASN A 325 -7.05 27.59 -4.63
C ASN A 325 -8.58 27.61 -4.51
N THR A 326 -9.32 26.71 -5.15
CA THR A 326 -10.77 26.61 -5.01
C THR A 326 -11.15 25.44 -4.11
N ARG A 327 -11.28 25.70 -2.81
CA ARG A 327 -11.81 24.75 -1.80
C ARG A 327 -13.24 25.15 -1.47
N SER A 328 -14.22 24.48 -2.07
CA SER A 328 -15.65 24.75 -1.84
C SER A 328 -16.38 23.47 -1.41
N ARG A 329 -17.58 23.62 -0.85
CA ARG A 329 -18.46 22.49 -0.52
C ARG A 329 -18.67 21.54 -1.72
N ALA A 330 -18.78 22.08 -2.93
CA ALA A 330 -18.92 21.29 -4.14
C ALA A 330 -17.70 20.37 -4.40
N PHE A 331 -16.49 20.79 -4.02
CA PHE A 331 -15.31 19.93 -4.10
C PHE A 331 -15.31 18.81 -3.07
N LEU A 332 -15.90 19.02 -1.89
CA LEU A 332 -16.07 17.95 -0.91
C LEU A 332 -17.14 16.96 -1.38
N GLU A 333 -18.28 17.46 -1.88
CA GLU A 333 -19.36 16.63 -2.43
C GLU A 333 -18.87 15.74 -3.60
N LYS A 334 -17.92 16.23 -4.40
CA LYS A 334 -17.29 15.45 -5.47
C LYS A 334 -16.63 14.15 -5.01
N TYR A 335 -15.94 14.14 -3.86
CA TYR A 335 -15.34 12.89 -3.34
C TYR A 335 -16.41 11.81 -3.19
N PHE A 336 -17.59 12.17 -2.69
CA PHE A 336 -18.67 11.21 -2.51
C PHE A 336 -19.24 10.69 -3.83
N LEU A 337 -19.12 11.44 -4.93
CA LEU A 337 -19.70 11.12 -6.25
C LEU A 337 -18.72 10.45 -7.23
N GLU A 338 -17.41 10.63 -7.03
CA GLU A 338 -16.38 10.22 -8.00
C GLU A 338 -15.86 8.79 -7.77
N TYR A 339 -15.91 8.28 -6.54
CA TYR A 339 -15.55 6.90 -6.22
C TYR A 339 -16.68 5.94 -6.59
N GLU A 340 -16.34 4.94 -7.41
CA GLU A 340 -17.33 4.04 -8.00
C GLU A 340 -18.15 3.28 -6.96
N PHE A 341 -17.49 2.86 -5.88
CA PHE A 341 -18.08 2.05 -4.81
C PHE A 341 -18.87 2.85 -3.76
N THR A 342 -18.89 4.19 -3.84
CA THR A 342 -19.62 5.05 -2.89
C THR A 342 -20.65 5.97 -3.54
N LYS A 343 -20.51 6.31 -4.84
CA LYS A 343 -21.28 7.36 -5.54
C LYS A 343 -22.80 7.30 -5.42
N ASN A 344 -23.35 6.10 -5.24
CA ASN A 344 -24.79 5.88 -5.13
C ASN A 344 -25.25 5.54 -3.72
N GLU A 345 -24.33 5.37 -2.77
CA GLU A 345 -24.61 4.83 -1.43
C GLU A 345 -24.48 5.90 -0.34
N ILE A 346 -23.45 6.76 -0.44
CA ILE A 346 -23.10 7.74 0.60
C ILE A 346 -23.28 9.15 0.03
N ILE A 347 -24.08 9.98 0.71
CA ILE A 347 -24.38 11.34 0.28
C ILE A 347 -23.96 12.31 1.38
N LEU A 348 -23.11 13.28 1.06
CA LEU A 348 -22.79 14.39 1.97
C LEU A 348 -24.03 15.28 2.14
N ARG A 349 -24.47 15.46 3.38
CA ARG A 349 -25.65 16.27 3.75
C ARG A 349 -25.26 17.59 4.36
N ASP A 350 -24.27 17.60 5.24
CA ASP A 350 -23.86 18.82 5.90
C ASP A 350 -22.37 18.85 6.26
N ILE A 351 -21.86 20.04 6.56
CA ILE A 351 -20.47 20.30 6.92
C ILE A 351 -20.41 21.28 8.09
N ASN A 352 -19.59 20.98 9.10
CA ASN A 352 -19.45 21.83 10.27
C ASN A 352 -18.01 21.83 10.81
N PHE A 353 -17.60 22.95 11.43
CA PHE A 353 -16.28 23.14 12.03
C PHE A 353 -16.27 23.11 13.58
N LYS A 354 -17.37 22.69 14.22
CA LYS A 354 -17.45 22.60 15.69
C LYS A 354 -16.50 21.53 16.25
N GLU A 355 -15.98 21.80 17.46
CA GLU A 355 -14.98 20.93 18.09
C GLU A 355 -15.57 19.67 18.72
N ASN A 356 -16.79 19.70 19.25
CA ASN A 356 -17.37 18.57 20.00
C ASN A 356 -18.69 18.13 19.39
N ILE A 357 -18.70 16.90 18.87
CA ILE A 357 -19.87 16.18 18.36
C ILE A 357 -19.72 14.75 18.90
N GLU A 358 -20.81 14.18 19.42
CA GLU A 358 -20.83 12.79 19.86
C GLU A 358 -20.61 11.86 18.65
N GLN A 359 -19.72 10.88 18.80
CA GLN A 359 -19.47 9.89 17.75
C GLN A 359 -20.69 8.98 17.62
N ASN A 360 -21.18 8.82 16.39
CA ASN A 360 -22.26 7.89 16.05
C ASN A 360 -21.84 6.81 15.04
N LEU A 361 -20.58 6.84 14.60
CA LEU A 361 -19.96 5.87 13.70
C LEU A 361 -18.56 5.49 14.18
N ASP A 362 -18.19 4.23 13.95
CA ASP A 362 -16.82 3.75 14.15
C ASP A 362 -16.04 3.83 12.84
N ILE A 363 -15.58 5.04 12.54
CA ILE A 363 -14.66 5.30 11.44
C ILE A 363 -13.22 5.30 11.92
N TYR A 364 -12.31 4.94 11.02
CA TYR A 364 -10.88 4.96 11.27
C TYR A 364 -10.14 5.73 10.17
N ASP A 365 -8.90 6.09 10.44
CA ASP A 365 -8.02 6.72 9.45
C ASP A 365 -7.22 5.64 8.71
N CYS A 366 -7.52 5.46 7.42
CA CYS A 366 -6.87 4.47 6.57
C CYS A 366 -5.36 4.71 6.41
N ASN A 367 -4.86 5.91 6.73
CA ASN A 367 -3.47 6.31 6.59
C ASN A 367 -2.76 6.49 7.95
N GLU A 368 -3.39 6.10 9.06
CA GLU A 368 -2.85 6.30 10.42
C GLU A 368 -1.46 5.68 10.60
N ASN A 369 -1.30 4.43 10.14
CA ASN A 369 -0.06 3.67 10.25
C ASN A 369 1.09 4.22 9.39
N LEU A 370 0.79 5.15 8.48
CA LEU A 370 1.77 5.81 7.61
C LEU A 370 2.31 7.10 8.22
N ARG A 371 1.66 7.64 9.26
CA ARG A 371 2.09 8.89 9.91
C ARG A 371 3.28 8.66 10.82
N ASN A 372 4.28 9.52 10.70
CA ASN A 372 5.37 9.60 11.65
C ASN A 372 4.94 10.28 12.97
N GLU A 373 5.77 10.17 14.01
CA GLU A 373 5.48 10.70 15.35
C GLU A 373 5.16 12.21 15.34
N PHE A 374 5.93 13.00 14.59
CA PHE A 374 5.67 14.44 14.43
C PHE A 374 4.28 14.71 13.83
N GLN A 375 3.93 14.01 12.77
CA GLN A 375 2.62 14.19 12.12
C GLN A 375 1.47 13.85 13.07
N ARG A 376 1.63 12.81 13.91
CA ARG A 376 0.63 12.41 14.92
C ARG A 376 0.43 13.50 15.97
N GLU A 377 1.50 14.03 16.55
CA GLU A 377 1.41 15.08 17.59
C GLU A 377 0.73 16.38 17.13
N TYR A 378 0.87 16.73 15.85
CA TYR A 378 0.24 17.92 15.28
C TYR A 378 -1.18 17.66 14.78
N PHE A 379 -1.56 16.39 14.55
CA PHE A 379 -2.84 16.04 13.95
C PHE A 379 -4.01 16.46 14.85
N ASP A 380 -3.94 16.11 16.13
CA ASP A 380 -5.01 16.34 17.13
C ASP A 380 -5.20 17.81 17.50
N LYS A 381 -4.30 18.69 17.04
CA LYS A 381 -4.35 20.13 17.27
C LYS A 381 -5.02 20.89 16.14
N LYS A 382 -5.40 20.21 15.05
CA LYS A 382 -6.00 20.84 13.89
C LYS A 382 -7.47 21.22 14.14
N PRO A 383 -7.97 22.29 13.51
CA PRO A 383 -9.40 22.55 13.49
C PRO A 383 -10.15 21.37 12.87
N LYS A 384 -11.33 21.04 13.42
CA LYS A 384 -12.11 19.90 12.95
C LYS A 384 -12.95 20.26 11.74
N LEU A 385 -13.00 19.36 10.77
CA LEU A 385 -13.91 19.41 9.63
C LEU A 385 -14.85 18.20 9.71
N ASN A 386 -16.06 18.42 10.20
CA ASN A 386 -17.06 17.39 10.40
C ASN A 386 -17.96 17.29 9.17
N LEU A 387 -18.02 16.10 8.59
CA LEU A 387 -18.75 15.75 7.37
C LEU A 387 -19.93 14.86 7.76
N PHE A 388 -21.15 15.37 7.65
CA PHE A 388 -22.36 14.63 7.96
C PHE A 388 -22.91 13.96 6.71
N VAL A 389 -23.04 12.65 6.75
CA VAL A 389 -23.41 11.84 5.59
C VAL A 389 -24.70 11.10 5.82
N LYS A 390 -25.44 10.85 4.75
CA LYS A 390 -26.53 9.87 4.71
C LYS A 390 -26.06 8.65 3.95
N ILE A 391 -26.12 7.49 4.58
CA ILE A 391 -25.89 6.19 3.96
C ILE A 391 -27.26 5.60 3.61
N LYS A 392 -27.47 5.17 2.36
CA LYS A 392 -28.79 4.66 1.91
C LYS A 392 -29.09 3.28 2.50
N ASP A 393 -28.16 2.35 2.35
CA ASP A 393 -28.27 0.96 2.76
C ASP A 393 -27.07 0.63 3.66
N PHE A 394 -27.27 0.74 4.97
CA PHE A 394 -26.20 0.47 5.93
C PHE A 394 -25.94 -1.05 6.00
N ASN A 395 -24.68 -1.43 5.85
CA ASN A 395 -24.18 -2.82 5.86
C ASN A 395 -22.84 -2.90 6.60
N GLU A 396 -22.29 -4.11 6.71
CA GLU A 396 -21.07 -4.39 7.48
C GLU A 396 -19.84 -3.60 7.00
N TYR A 397 -19.85 -3.06 5.77
CA TYR A 397 -18.75 -2.33 5.16
C TYR A 397 -19.01 -0.82 5.03
N SER A 398 -20.14 -0.32 5.50
CA SER A 398 -20.54 1.08 5.33
C SER A 398 -19.59 2.04 6.02
N GLU A 399 -19.12 1.68 7.21
CA GLU A 399 -18.12 2.45 7.98
C GLU A 399 -16.74 2.43 7.31
N ASP A 400 -16.33 1.31 6.71
CA ASP A 400 -15.08 1.24 5.94
C ASP A 400 -15.11 2.15 4.70
N LYS A 401 -16.23 2.14 3.97
CA LYS A 401 -16.43 3.01 2.80
C LYS A 401 -16.35 4.48 3.18
N LEU A 402 -16.93 4.85 4.33
CA LEU A 402 -16.82 6.22 4.84
C LEU A 402 -15.40 6.53 5.33
N SER A 403 -14.76 5.61 6.06
CA SER A 403 -13.38 5.74 6.55
C SER A 403 -12.41 6.05 5.41
N PHE A 404 -12.56 5.35 4.28
CA PHE A 404 -11.82 5.64 3.05
C PHE A 404 -12.03 7.08 2.56
N LEU A 405 -13.29 7.50 2.39
CA LEU A 405 -13.61 8.83 1.86
C LEU A 405 -13.06 9.95 2.75
N ILE A 406 -13.24 9.80 4.07
CA ILE A 406 -12.75 10.77 5.05
C ILE A 406 -11.21 10.83 5.02
N SER A 407 -10.54 9.68 4.95
CA SER A 407 -9.07 9.60 4.87
C SER A 407 -8.51 10.21 3.57
N GLU A 408 -9.20 10.04 2.45
CA GLU A 408 -8.81 10.65 1.18
C GLU A 408 -9.05 12.17 1.18
N ILE A 409 -10.15 12.64 1.78
CA ILE A 409 -10.37 14.07 2.02
C ILE A 409 -9.26 14.61 2.94
N GLN A 410 -8.91 13.89 4.00
CA GLN A 410 -7.86 14.27 4.95
C GLN A 410 -6.50 14.48 4.28
N ASN A 411 -6.13 13.69 3.28
CA ASN A 411 -4.89 13.88 2.51
C ASN A 411 -4.88 15.21 1.72
N ASN A 412 -6.05 15.65 1.24
CA ASN A 412 -6.17 16.87 0.44
C ASN A 412 -6.48 18.13 1.28
N TYR A 413 -7.04 17.93 2.48
CA TYR A 413 -7.40 18.95 3.47
C TYR A 413 -6.55 18.79 4.74
N GLY A 414 -5.23 18.68 4.55
CA GLY A 414 -4.27 18.43 5.62
C GLY A 414 -4.21 19.49 6.72
N GLU A 415 -4.82 20.66 6.53
CA GLU A 415 -4.96 21.68 7.58
C GLU A 415 -6.08 21.38 8.61
N PHE A 416 -7.01 20.48 8.30
CA PHE A 416 -8.10 20.08 9.19
C PHE A 416 -7.89 18.68 9.75
N GLU A 417 -8.59 18.38 10.84
CA GLU A 417 -8.90 17.03 11.29
C GLU A 417 -10.28 16.64 10.73
N CYS A 418 -10.30 15.83 9.68
CA CYS A 418 -11.53 15.45 8.99
C CYS A 418 -12.24 14.30 9.73
N ARG A 419 -13.53 14.45 10.00
CA ARG A 419 -14.35 13.47 10.74
C ARG A 419 -15.67 13.23 10.02
N GLY A 420 -16.14 11.98 10.01
CA GLY A 420 -17.41 11.57 9.40
C GLY A 420 -18.46 11.22 10.45
N TYR A 421 -19.72 11.59 10.20
CA TYR A 421 -20.86 11.30 11.09
C TYR A 421 -22.10 10.95 10.29
N LEU A 422 -23.02 10.15 10.84
CA LEU A 422 -24.36 10.00 10.27
C LEU A 422 -25.17 11.28 10.46
N TYR A 423 -25.90 11.67 9.41
CA TYR A 423 -26.81 12.80 9.43
C TYR A 423 -28.18 12.42 10.00
N GLY A 424 -28.61 13.13 11.03
CA GLY A 424 -29.97 13.02 11.59
C GLY A 424 -30.12 12.08 12.79
N GLU A 425 -29.01 11.67 13.41
CA GLU A 425 -28.96 10.97 14.69
C GLU A 425 -28.40 11.87 15.79
#